data_AF-A0A101WKA8-F1
#
_entry.id   AF-A0A101WKA8-F1
#
_cell.length_a   1.000
_cell.length_b   1.000
_cell.length_c   1.000
_cell.angle_alpha   90.00
_cell.angle_beta   90.00
_cell.angle_gamma   90.00
#
_symmetry.space_group_name_H-M   'P 1'
#
loop_
_entity.id
_entity.type
_entity.pdbx_description
1 polymer ?
#
loop_
_entity_poly.entity_id
_entity_poly.type
_entity_poly.pdbx_seq_one_letter_code
_entity_poly.pdbx_strand_id
1 'polypeptide(L)'
;MGKQRIMLISLVGFLIFGLLLGAKVVYQKKWIDVTIISQSQQIPGVVSAKILKNNGQSEMDVVTNHMTNLRQASLALEKLAGELPIRYLDRNNDTLNKLFGQMQFAFQEGIARGNFTEMAQNVRTLAEKAGVQLELEIDNNAIYVILNQGDAQLLEVIERHGQVKYLPTEKQEDFL
;
A
#
# COMPACT_ATOMS: atom_id res chain seq x y z
N MET A 1 -34.52 -31.73 42.38
CA MET A 1 -34.95 -30.94 41.20
C MET A 1 -34.22 -29.59 41.03
N GLY A 2 -33.57 -29.00 42.05
CA GLY A 2 -32.86 -27.71 41.91
C GLY A 2 -31.56 -27.72 41.09
N LYS A 3 -30.77 -28.81 41.16
CA LYS A 3 -29.47 -28.91 40.45
C LYS A 3 -29.59 -28.89 38.92
N GLN A 4 -30.60 -29.54 38.35
CA GLN A 4 -30.85 -29.54 36.90
C GLN A 4 -31.23 -28.15 36.37
N ARG A 5 -32.03 -27.39 37.13
CA ARG A 5 -32.44 -26.03 36.73
C ARG A 5 -31.24 -25.08 36.75
N ILE A 6 -30.37 -25.18 37.76
CA ILE A 6 -29.15 -24.36 37.86
C ILE A 6 -28.17 -24.72 36.74
N MET A 7 -28.01 -26.01 36.41
CA MET A 7 -27.17 -26.45 35.29
C MET A 7 -27.67 -25.93 33.94
N LEU A 8 -28.99 -25.95 33.72
CA LEU A 8 -29.61 -25.50 32.49
C LEU A 8 -29.54 -23.96 32.34
N ILE A 9 -29.74 -23.21 33.43
CA ILE A 9 -29.57 -21.75 33.44
C ILE A 9 -28.11 -21.37 33.16
N SER A 10 -27.15 -22.08 33.77
CA SER A 10 -25.72 -21.84 33.55
C SER A 10 -25.31 -22.14 32.10
N LEU A 11 -25.81 -23.23 31.52
CA LEU A 11 -25.57 -23.58 30.12
C LEU A 11 -26.11 -22.50 29.16
N VAL A 12 -27.35 -22.04 29.38
CA VAL A 12 -27.97 -20.98 28.56
C VAL A 12 -27.22 -19.66 28.71
N GLY A 13 -26.82 -19.30 29.94
CA GLY A 13 -26.01 -18.12 30.20
C GLY A 13 -24.66 -18.16 29.48
N PHE A 14 -23.98 -19.32 29.48
CA PHE A 14 -22.72 -19.50 28.78
C PHE A 14 -22.87 -19.44 27.25
N LEU A 15 -23.99 -19.97 26.73
CA LEU A 15 -24.31 -19.95 25.30
C LEU A 15 -24.59 -18.53 24.80
N ILE A 16 -25.37 -17.74 25.56
CA ILE A 16 -25.61 -16.32 25.27
C ILE A 16 -24.31 -15.52 25.37
N PHE A 17 -23.49 -15.77 26.40
CA PHE A 17 -22.21 -15.09 26.57
C PHE A 17 -21.23 -15.40 25.44
N GLY A 18 -21.13 -16.66 25.03
CA GLY A 18 -20.34 -17.09 23.87
C GLY A 18 -20.83 -16.46 22.57
N LEU A 19 -22.15 -16.35 22.37
CA LEU A 19 -22.75 -15.76 21.18
C LEU A 19 -22.51 -14.24 21.11
N LEU A 20 -22.59 -13.54 22.25
CA LEU A 20 -22.28 -12.11 22.34
C LEU A 20 -20.78 -11.81 22.10
N LEU A 21 -19.89 -12.63 22.67
CA LEU A 21 -18.45 -12.49 22.42
C LEU A 21 -18.10 -12.82 20.97
N GLY A 22 -18.68 -13.87 20.40
CA GLY A 22 -18.49 -14.25 18.99
C GLY A 22 -18.98 -13.14 18.04
N ALA A 23 -20.16 -12.58 18.29
CA ALA A 23 -20.70 -11.47 17.50
C ALA A 23 -19.80 -10.22 17.56
N LYS A 24 -19.30 -9.85 18.74
CA LYS A 24 -18.41 -8.69 18.92
C LYS A 24 -17.11 -8.81 18.13
N VAL A 25 -16.47 -9.98 18.16
CA VAL A 25 -15.20 -10.23 17.44
C VAL A 25 -15.39 -10.19 15.93
N VAL A 26 -16.46 -10.81 15.42
CA VAL A 26 -16.77 -10.79 13.97
C VAL A 26 -17.08 -9.37 13.49
N TYR A 27 -17.79 -8.59 14.30
CA TYR A 27 -18.19 -7.21 13.94
C TYR A 27 -16.98 -6.27 13.85
N GLN A 28 -16.07 -6.32 14.83
CA GLN A 28 -14.90 -5.45 14.86
C GLN A 28 -13.95 -5.70 13.68
N LYS A 29 -13.74 -6.97 13.29
CA LYS A 29 -12.84 -7.31 12.19
C LYS A 29 -13.39 -6.87 10.83
N LYS A 30 -14.69 -7.05 10.58
CA LYS A 30 -15.30 -6.66 9.29
C LYS A 30 -15.48 -5.15 9.11
N TRP A 31 -15.67 -4.39 10.18
CA TRP A 31 -15.92 -2.94 10.09
C TRP A 31 -14.70 -2.11 9.73
N ILE A 32 -13.52 -2.50 10.22
CA ILE A 32 -12.25 -1.82 9.93
C ILE A 32 -11.93 -1.93 8.43
N ASP A 33 -12.02 -3.14 7.87
CA ASP A 33 -11.75 -3.39 6.45
C ASP A 33 -12.69 -2.57 5.54
N VAL A 34 -13.98 -2.52 5.84
CA VAL A 34 -14.97 -1.78 5.03
C VAL A 34 -14.71 -0.28 5.06
N THR A 35 -14.34 0.28 6.21
CA THR A 35 -14.06 1.71 6.35
C THR A 35 -12.81 2.11 5.56
N ILE A 36 -11.71 1.35 5.70
CA ILE A 36 -10.46 1.59 4.97
C ILE A 36 -10.68 1.51 3.46
N ILE A 37 -11.39 0.48 2.99
CA ILE A 37 -11.72 0.34 1.56
C ILE A 37 -12.46 1.58 1.06
N SER A 38 -13.55 1.99 1.74
CA SER A 38 -14.36 3.13 1.31
C SER A 38 -13.60 4.46 1.29
N GLN A 39 -12.75 4.72 2.29
CA GLN A 39 -11.95 5.94 2.38
C GLN A 39 -10.82 5.93 1.34
N SER A 40 -10.19 4.77 1.10
CA SER A 40 -9.13 4.64 0.11
C SER A 40 -9.63 4.87 -1.32
N GLN A 41 -10.86 4.45 -1.64
CA GLN A 41 -11.46 4.61 -2.97
C GLN A 41 -11.77 6.06 -3.33
N GLN A 42 -11.76 6.97 -2.35
CA GLN A 42 -11.89 8.41 -2.60
C GLN A 42 -10.58 9.02 -3.11
N ILE A 43 -9.46 8.31 -2.98
CA ILE A 43 -8.16 8.73 -3.47
C ILE A 43 -8.08 8.37 -4.96
N PRO A 44 -7.91 9.35 -5.87
CA PRO A 44 -7.80 9.08 -7.30
C PRO A 44 -6.70 8.06 -7.60
N GLY A 45 -7.00 7.05 -8.42
CA GLY A 45 -6.05 6.00 -8.78
C GLY A 45 -6.00 4.79 -7.84
N VAL A 46 -6.64 4.85 -6.66
CA VAL A 46 -6.73 3.74 -5.71
C VAL A 46 -8.02 2.94 -5.93
N VAL A 47 -7.89 1.64 -6.15
CA VAL A 47 -9.02 0.70 -6.30
C VAL A 47 -9.47 0.16 -4.95
N SER A 48 -8.51 -0.20 -4.09
CA SER A 48 -8.78 -0.65 -2.73
C SER A 48 -7.52 -0.62 -1.88
N ALA A 49 -7.64 -0.33 -0.60
CA ALA A 49 -6.62 -0.60 0.41
C ALA A 49 -7.11 -1.64 1.43
N LYS A 50 -6.23 -2.55 1.85
CA LYS A 50 -6.53 -3.59 2.85
C LYS A 50 -5.36 -3.75 3.81
N ILE A 51 -5.64 -3.99 5.08
CA ILE A 51 -4.61 -4.36 6.05
C ILE A 51 -4.47 -5.88 6.04
N LEU A 52 -3.29 -6.35 5.64
CA LEU A 52 -2.93 -7.77 5.68
C LEU A 52 -1.94 -8.02 6.80
N LYS A 53 -1.87 -9.28 7.24
CA LYS A 53 -0.86 -9.73 8.19
C LYS A 53 0.08 -10.69 7.46
N ASN A 54 1.27 -10.21 7.12
CA ASN A 54 2.29 -10.94 6.40
C ASN A 54 3.47 -11.23 7.32
N ASN A 55 3.88 -12.49 7.43
CA ASN A 55 5.00 -12.92 8.28
C ASN A 55 4.98 -12.39 9.73
N GLY A 56 3.77 -12.20 10.29
CA GLY A 56 3.57 -11.72 11.65
C GLY A 56 3.53 -10.20 11.82
N GLN A 57 3.85 -9.43 10.78
CA GLN A 57 3.73 -7.96 10.74
C GLN A 57 2.49 -7.55 9.95
N SER A 58 1.87 -6.44 10.33
CA SER A 58 0.74 -5.89 9.59
C SER A 58 1.23 -4.86 8.58
N GLU A 59 0.72 -4.93 7.35
CA GLU A 59 1.03 -4.01 6.25
C GLU A 59 -0.28 -3.60 5.55
N MET A 60 -0.29 -2.45 4.89
CA MET A 60 -1.40 -1.96 4.08
C MET A 60 -1.11 -2.17 2.60
N ASP A 61 -1.82 -3.11 1.98
CA ASP A 61 -1.75 -3.35 0.55
C ASP A 61 -2.74 -2.44 -0.18
N VAL A 62 -2.23 -1.69 -1.15
CA VAL A 62 -2.98 -0.70 -1.92
C VAL A 62 -3.00 -1.11 -3.38
N VAL A 63 -4.14 -1.63 -3.83
CA VAL A 63 -4.40 -1.93 -5.23
C VAL A 63 -4.67 -0.64 -5.97
N THR A 64 -3.93 -0.43 -7.06
CA THR A 64 -4.01 0.76 -7.89
C THR A 64 -4.43 0.41 -9.31
N ASN A 65 -5.00 1.37 -10.03
CA ASN A 65 -5.28 1.21 -11.46
C ASN A 65 -4.35 2.09 -12.31
N HIS A 66 -4.72 3.34 -12.51
CA HIS A 66 -3.95 4.36 -13.20
C HIS A 66 -3.82 5.52 -12.22
N MET A 67 -2.73 5.48 -11.47
CA MET A 67 -2.37 6.50 -10.50
C MET A 67 -1.78 7.70 -11.22
N THR A 68 -2.17 8.89 -10.76
CA THR A 68 -1.53 10.16 -11.09
C THR A 68 -1.30 10.89 -9.78
N ASN A 69 -0.30 11.78 -9.72
CA ASN A 69 -0.02 12.55 -8.50
C ASN A 69 0.20 11.64 -7.27
N LEU A 70 1.11 10.66 -7.44
CA LEU A 70 1.40 9.63 -6.44
C LEU A 70 1.70 10.25 -5.07
N ARG A 71 2.39 11.38 -5.01
CA ARG A 71 2.69 12.09 -3.76
C ARG A 71 1.43 12.42 -2.95
N GLN A 72 0.41 13.00 -3.58
CA GLN A 72 -0.84 13.34 -2.89
C GLN A 72 -1.58 12.08 -2.43
N ALA A 73 -1.60 11.04 -3.25
CA ALA A 73 -2.21 9.76 -2.89
C ALA A 73 -1.49 9.11 -1.69
N SER A 74 -0.16 9.07 -1.73
CA SER A 74 0.70 8.58 -0.66
C SER A 74 0.46 9.30 0.66
N LEU A 75 0.40 10.63 0.67
CA LEU A 75 0.12 11.42 1.89
C LEU A 75 -1.29 11.19 2.44
N ALA A 76 -2.27 10.91 1.58
CA ALA A 76 -3.62 10.56 2.02
C ALA A 76 -3.65 9.14 2.61
N LEU A 77 -2.95 8.19 2.00
CA LEU A 77 -2.84 6.81 2.47
C LEU A 77 -2.08 6.71 3.80
N GLU A 78 -1.01 7.48 4.02
CA GLU A 78 -0.30 7.52 5.31
C GLU A 78 -1.25 7.86 6.46
N LYS A 79 -2.19 8.79 6.26
CA LYS A 79 -3.19 9.16 7.29
C LYS A 79 -4.16 8.02 7.60
N LEU A 80 -4.44 7.14 6.63
CA LEU A 80 -5.30 5.97 6.80
C LEU A 80 -4.53 4.79 7.40
N ALA A 81 -3.26 4.61 7.00
CA ALA A 81 -2.39 3.52 7.45
C ALA A 81 -1.88 3.72 8.88
N GLY A 82 -1.74 4.98 9.33
CA GLY A 82 -1.10 5.28 10.60
C GLY A 82 0.36 4.88 10.56
N GLU A 83 0.76 3.96 11.44
CA GLU A 83 2.13 3.43 11.53
C GLU A 83 2.37 2.19 10.66
N LEU A 84 1.35 1.71 9.94
CA LEU A 84 1.48 0.53 9.11
C LEU A 84 2.26 0.87 7.83
N PRO A 85 3.25 0.05 7.45
CA PRO A 85 3.92 0.22 6.18
C PRO A 85 2.95 -0.05 5.03
N ILE A 86 3.08 0.73 3.95
CA ILE A 86 2.22 0.71 2.77
C ILE A 86 2.96 -0.02 1.64
N ARG A 87 2.28 -0.95 0.99
CA ARG A 87 2.74 -1.60 -0.24
C ARG A 87 1.78 -1.26 -1.37
N TYR A 88 2.30 -0.74 -2.47
CA TYR A 88 1.51 -0.61 -3.68
C TYR A 88 1.46 -1.93 -4.43
N LEU A 89 0.29 -2.23 -5.00
CA LEU A 89 0.07 -3.30 -5.96
C LEU A 89 -0.28 -2.65 -7.29
N ASP A 90 0.66 -2.68 -8.23
CA ASP A 90 0.59 -1.96 -9.52
C ASP A 90 0.44 -2.91 -10.71
N ARG A 91 0.38 -2.36 -11.92
CA ARG A 91 0.26 -3.16 -13.16
C ARG A 91 1.54 -3.06 -13.97
N ASN A 92 2.68 -3.26 -13.30
CA ASN A 92 3.98 -3.21 -13.96
C ASN A 92 4.20 -4.38 -14.93
N ASN A 93 5.26 -4.24 -15.73
CA ASN A 93 5.74 -5.26 -16.64
C ASN A 93 7.28 -5.36 -16.56
N ASP A 94 7.86 -6.39 -17.18
CA ASP A 94 9.30 -6.63 -17.14
C ASP A 94 10.13 -5.48 -17.71
N THR A 95 9.59 -4.74 -18.69
CA THR A 95 10.25 -3.58 -19.30
C THR A 95 10.37 -2.44 -18.29
N LEU A 96 9.28 -2.12 -17.59
CA LEU A 96 9.24 -1.11 -16.55
C LEU A 96 10.16 -1.49 -15.38
N ASN A 97 10.12 -2.75 -14.93
CA ASN A 97 10.98 -3.24 -13.85
C ASN A 97 12.48 -3.13 -14.21
N LYS A 98 12.86 -3.51 -15.44
CA LYS A 98 14.25 -3.38 -15.91
C LYS A 98 14.68 -1.92 -15.99
N LEU A 99 13.82 -1.05 -16.53
CA LEU A 99 14.09 0.38 -16.61
C LEU A 99 14.25 1.01 -15.22
N PHE A 100 13.33 0.70 -14.31
CA PHE A 100 13.38 1.17 -12.93
C PHE A 100 14.68 0.70 -12.24
N GLY A 101 15.08 -0.56 -12.43
CA GLY A 101 16.37 -1.07 -11.92
C GLY A 101 17.59 -0.28 -12.42
N GLN A 102 17.56 0.25 -13.65
CA GLN A 102 18.62 1.14 -14.15
C GLN A 102 18.55 2.54 -13.51
N MET A 103 17.35 3.06 -13.26
CA MET A 103 17.15 4.34 -12.59
C MET A 103 17.56 4.33 -11.12
N GLN A 104 17.54 3.16 -10.46
CA GLN A 104 17.93 3.03 -9.05
C GLN A 104 19.31 3.62 -8.75
N PHE A 105 20.29 3.46 -9.64
CA PHE A 105 21.62 4.07 -9.43
C PHE A 105 21.54 5.59 -9.31
N ALA A 106 20.78 6.24 -10.18
CA ALA A 106 20.60 7.68 -10.15
C ALA A 106 19.83 8.13 -8.89
N PHE A 107 18.80 7.37 -8.48
CA PHE A 107 18.07 7.66 -7.23
C PHE A 107 18.98 7.55 -6.01
N GLN A 108 19.75 6.46 -5.88
CA GLN A 108 20.66 6.25 -4.76
C GLN A 108 21.78 7.29 -4.72
N GLU A 109 22.34 7.66 -5.88
CA GLU A 109 23.32 8.74 -5.97
C GLU A 109 22.71 10.08 -5.53
N GLY A 110 21.51 10.41 -6.03
CA GLY A 110 20.77 11.61 -5.67
C GLY A 110 20.52 11.72 -4.17
N ILE A 111 20.12 10.62 -3.53
CA ILE A 111 19.91 10.54 -2.08
C ILE A 111 21.23 10.72 -1.32
N ALA A 112 22.29 10.04 -1.74
CA ALA A 112 23.57 10.04 -1.04
C ALA A 112 24.35 11.36 -1.18
N ARG A 113 24.28 12.01 -2.35
CA ARG A 113 25.06 13.22 -2.67
C ARG A 113 24.24 14.51 -2.64
N GLY A 114 22.92 14.40 -2.62
CA GLY A 114 22.01 15.54 -2.70
C GLY A 114 21.90 16.19 -4.09
N ASN A 115 22.45 15.57 -5.15
CA ASN A 115 22.40 16.08 -6.53
C ASN A 115 21.08 15.72 -7.24
N PHE A 116 19.94 16.10 -6.64
CA PHE A 116 18.60 15.71 -7.12
C PHE A 116 18.26 16.20 -8.53
N THR A 117 18.78 17.36 -8.95
CA THR A 117 18.56 17.88 -10.31
C THR A 117 19.23 17.00 -11.37
N GLU A 118 20.45 16.54 -11.10
CA GLU A 118 21.19 15.63 -11.98
C GLU A 118 20.54 14.25 -12.02
N MET A 119 20.14 13.72 -10.85
CA MET A 119 19.33 12.50 -10.75
C MET A 119 18.08 12.60 -11.63
N ALA A 120 17.30 13.67 -11.50
CA ALA A 120 16.07 13.88 -12.27
C ALA A 120 16.33 13.92 -13.77
N GLN A 121 17.41 14.57 -14.21
CA GLN A 121 17.79 14.61 -15.62
C GLN A 121 18.17 13.21 -16.14
N ASN A 122 18.97 12.46 -15.38
CA ASN A 122 19.42 11.13 -15.76
C ASN A 122 18.25 10.15 -15.92
N VAL A 123 17.31 10.13 -14.97
CA VAL A 123 16.14 9.24 -15.05
C VAL A 123 15.18 9.64 -16.16
N ARG A 124 14.99 10.95 -16.43
CA ARG A 124 14.20 11.41 -17.58
C ARG A 124 14.80 10.95 -18.90
N THR A 125 16.11 11.08 -19.07
CA THR A 125 16.81 10.61 -20.27
C THR A 125 16.70 9.09 -20.45
N LEU A 126 16.75 8.30 -19.35
CA LEU A 126 16.51 6.85 -19.42
C LEU A 126 15.07 6.52 -19.85
N ALA A 127 14.09 7.22 -19.29
CA ALA A 127 12.68 7.05 -19.63
C ALA A 127 12.39 7.37 -21.11
N GLU A 128 12.87 8.53 -21.57
CA GLU A 128 12.73 8.99 -22.97
C GLU A 128 13.32 8.00 -23.97
N LYS A 129 14.53 7.48 -23.69
CA LYS A 129 15.18 6.47 -24.53
C LYS A 129 14.39 5.16 -24.61
N ALA A 130 13.67 4.82 -23.55
CA ALA A 130 12.82 3.63 -23.48
C ALA A 130 11.40 3.86 -24.01
N GLY A 131 11.04 5.10 -24.41
CA GLY A 131 9.68 5.45 -24.80
C GLY A 131 8.66 5.33 -23.67
N VAL A 132 9.12 5.49 -22.43
CA VAL A 132 8.30 5.40 -21.20
C VAL A 132 8.06 6.81 -20.68
N GLN A 133 6.82 7.10 -20.28
CA GLN A 133 6.50 8.38 -19.65
C GLN A 133 6.85 8.31 -18.16
N LEU A 134 7.58 9.30 -17.67
CA LEU A 134 7.99 9.40 -16.27
C LEU A 134 7.30 10.59 -15.60
N GLU A 135 6.59 10.34 -14.51
CA GLU A 135 6.23 11.37 -13.53
C GLU A 135 7.14 11.22 -12.31
N LEU A 136 7.82 12.31 -11.95
CA LEU A 136 8.77 12.33 -10.86
C LEU A 136 8.47 13.52 -9.96
N GLU A 137 8.14 13.24 -8.70
CA GLU A 137 7.98 14.23 -7.64
C GLU A 137 8.94 13.92 -6.49
N ILE A 138 9.31 14.95 -5.74
CA ILE A 138 10.17 14.82 -4.57
C ILE A 138 9.69 15.76 -3.47
N ASP A 139 9.73 15.29 -2.23
CA ASP A 139 9.59 16.14 -1.05
C ASP A 139 10.69 15.84 -0.03
N ASN A 140 10.53 16.35 1.19
CA ASN A 140 11.53 16.20 2.25
C ASN A 140 11.78 14.75 2.66
N ASN A 141 10.81 13.85 2.47
CA ASN A 141 10.82 12.49 3.01
C ASN A 141 11.05 11.43 1.93
N ALA A 142 10.51 11.63 0.72
CA ALA A 142 10.53 10.61 -0.31
C ALA A 142 10.63 11.17 -1.75
N ILE A 143 10.99 10.28 -2.65
CA ILE A 143 10.90 10.45 -4.11
C ILE A 143 9.75 9.58 -4.60
N TYR A 144 8.84 10.16 -5.38
CA TYR A 144 7.65 9.51 -5.90
C TYR A 144 7.83 9.31 -7.40
N VAL A 145 7.73 8.07 -7.86
CA VAL A 145 8.03 7.66 -9.24
C VAL A 145 6.80 6.98 -9.83
N ILE A 146 6.37 7.46 -11.00
CA ILE A 146 5.40 6.76 -11.85
C ILE A 146 6.05 6.55 -13.22
N LEU A 147 6.06 5.30 -13.69
CA LEU A 147 6.44 4.96 -15.05
C LEU A 147 5.22 4.42 -15.80
N ASN A 148 4.86 5.05 -16.91
CA ASN A 148 3.72 4.65 -17.73
C ASN A 148 4.19 4.13 -19.10
N GLN A 149 3.68 2.96 -19.50
CA GLN A 149 3.91 2.36 -20.81
C GLN A 149 2.63 1.67 -21.30
N GLY A 150 1.84 2.37 -22.12
CA GLY A 150 0.53 1.88 -22.54
C GLY A 150 -0.39 1.70 -21.33
N ASP A 151 -0.93 0.49 -21.17
CA ASP A 151 -1.77 0.12 -20.01
C ASP A 151 -0.96 -0.28 -18.76
N ALA A 152 0.35 -0.50 -18.91
CA ALA A 152 1.22 -0.87 -17.80
C ALA A 152 1.70 0.37 -17.04
N GLN A 153 1.70 0.27 -15.71
CA GLN A 153 2.14 1.34 -14.83
C GLN A 153 2.97 0.75 -13.68
N LEU A 154 4.14 1.34 -13.43
CA LEU A 154 4.97 1.05 -12.26
C LEU A 154 4.92 2.24 -11.31
N LEU A 155 4.71 1.96 -10.02
CA LEU A 155 4.71 2.95 -8.95
C LEU A 155 5.82 2.64 -7.97
N GLU A 156 6.59 3.64 -7.53
CA GLU A 156 7.52 3.45 -6.42
C GLU A 156 7.60 4.72 -5.56
N VAL A 157 7.68 4.50 -4.25
CA VAL A 157 7.99 5.56 -3.27
C VAL A 157 9.33 5.22 -2.60
N ILE A 158 10.34 6.05 -2.85
CA ILE A 158 11.71 5.83 -2.37
C ILE A 158 11.96 6.76 -1.18
N GLU A 159 12.07 6.20 0.02
CA GLU A 159 12.31 6.96 1.25
C GLU A 159 13.76 7.46 1.36
N ARG A 160 13.94 8.66 1.91
CA ARG A 160 15.25 9.35 1.96
C ARG A 160 15.96 9.25 3.31
N HIS A 161 15.24 8.96 4.40
CA HIS A 161 15.76 9.05 5.77
C HIS A 161 15.72 7.71 6.54
N GLY A 162 15.62 6.59 5.84
CA GLY A 162 15.62 5.25 6.46
C GLY A 162 14.39 4.95 7.32
N GLN A 163 13.30 5.70 7.13
CA GLN A 163 11.98 5.27 7.58
C GLN A 163 11.54 4.06 6.73
N VAL A 164 10.68 3.20 7.29
CA VAL A 164 10.10 2.06 6.58
C VAL A 164 8.58 2.26 6.55
N LYS A 165 8.14 3.29 5.86
CA LYS A 165 6.73 3.54 5.60
C LYS A 165 6.25 2.94 4.29
N TYR A 166 7.16 2.75 3.33
CA TYR A 166 6.85 2.17 2.05
C TYR A 166 7.64 0.90 1.84
N LEU A 167 6.93 -0.17 1.50
CA LEU A 167 7.52 -1.43 1.10
C LEU A 167 7.70 -1.42 -0.42
N PRO A 168 8.64 -2.23 -0.95
CA PRO A 168 8.79 -2.39 -2.39
C PRO A 168 7.45 -2.73 -3.03
N THR A 169 7.11 -2.00 -4.09
CA THR A 169 5.89 -2.24 -4.85
C THR A 169 5.92 -3.63 -5.45
N GLU A 170 4.77 -4.30 -5.44
CA GLU A 170 4.61 -5.62 -6.05
C GLU A 170 3.63 -5.53 -7.22
N LYS A 171 3.79 -6.45 -8.17
CA LYS A 171 2.84 -6.57 -9.26
C LYS A 171 1.51 -7.06 -8.69
N GLN A 172 0.42 -6.42 -9.07
CA GLN A 172 -0.93 -6.90 -8.80
C GLN A 172 -1.08 -8.27 -9.47
N GLU A 173 -1.15 -9.32 -8.66
CA GLU A 173 -1.54 -10.63 -9.14
C GLU A 173 -3.05 -10.63 -9.35
N ASP A 174 -3.48 -11.02 -10.55
CA ASP A 174 -4.88 -11.30 -10.83
C ASP A 174 -5.26 -12.54 -10.00
N PHE A 175 -5.82 -12.31 -8.81
CA PHE A 175 -6.55 -13.36 -8.10
C PHE A 175 -7.81 -13.69 -8.92
N LEU A 176 -7.65 -14.65 -9.85
CA LEU A 176 -8.73 -15.30 -10.60
C LEU A 176 -9.70 -16.02 -9.66
#